data_AF-A0A1H9NG09-F1
#
_entry.id   AF-A0A1H9NG09-F1
#
_cell.length_a   1.000
_cell.length_b   1.000
_cell.length_c   1.000
_cell.angle_alpha   90.00
_cell.angle_beta   90.00
_cell.angle_gamma   90.00
#
_symmetry.space_group_name_H-M   'P 1'
#
loop_
_entity.id
_entity.type
_entity.pdbx_description
1 polymer ?
#
loop_
_entity_poly.entity_id
_entity_poly.type
_entity_poly.pdbx_seq_one_letter_code
_entity_poly.pdbx_strand_id
1 'polypeptide(L)'
;MIERLYEVFATPRPGVVDFCDHCVDAANVTPFTTVPLRHLTSDQVGKFWLKSGTIGDEMFVRYLLPRVMELIALGELEADFFWLRLVAEAYEQGDPREQAAVREYFLATPVALAGLVREGPKAGPLTEWCRTPETLAVLERAALNQPDPSGALSDAHAELEAHLSSK
;
A
#
# COMPACT_ATOMS: atom_id res chain seq x y z
N MET A 1 5.98 -10.02 7.94
CA MET A 1 5.12 -9.36 6.94
C MET A 1 5.94 -8.41 6.06
N ILE A 2 6.42 -7.25 6.53
CA ILE A 2 7.18 -6.31 5.69
C ILE A 2 8.43 -6.94 5.07
N GLU A 3 9.22 -7.67 5.86
CA GLU A 3 10.39 -8.41 5.36
C GLU A 3 10.05 -9.38 4.21
N ARG A 4 8.87 -9.99 4.26
CA ARG A 4 8.40 -10.92 3.22
C ARG A 4 8.09 -10.18 1.93
N LEU A 5 7.55 -8.96 1.98
CA LEU A 5 7.32 -8.13 0.80
C LEU A 5 8.64 -7.81 0.11
N TYR A 6 9.66 -7.39 0.87
CA TYR A 6 10.99 -7.14 0.33
C TYR A 6 11.65 -8.37 -0.27
N GLU A 7 11.40 -9.55 0.29
CA GLU A 7 11.92 -10.81 -0.24
C GLU A 7 11.26 -11.21 -1.56
N VAL A 8 9.93 -11.16 -1.64
CA VAL A 8 9.19 -11.63 -2.85
C VAL A 8 9.30 -10.64 -4.01
N PHE A 9 9.29 -9.34 -3.73
CA PHE A 9 9.49 -8.29 -4.72
C PHE A 9 10.96 -7.91 -4.89
N ALA A 10 11.90 -8.75 -4.40
CA ALA A 10 13.32 -8.48 -4.52
C ALA A 10 13.73 -8.41 -6.00
N THR A 11 14.10 -7.22 -6.44
CA THR A 11 14.71 -7.00 -7.75
C THR A 11 16.00 -6.19 -7.59
N PRO A 12 16.96 -6.32 -8.53
CA PRO A 12 18.15 -5.49 -8.51
C PRO A 12 17.79 -4.00 -8.52
N ARG A 13 18.53 -3.18 -7.76
CA ARG A 13 18.36 -1.73 -7.83
C ARG A 13 18.60 -1.27 -9.27
N PRO A 14 17.72 -0.43 -9.84
CA PRO A 14 17.95 0.13 -11.16
C PRO A 14 19.23 0.96 -11.19
N GLY A 15 20.09 0.72 -12.19
CA GLY A 15 21.25 1.58 -12.44
C GLY A 15 20.88 2.91 -13.11
N VAL A 16 19.73 2.92 -13.81
CA VAL A 16 19.11 4.07 -14.44
C VAL A 16 17.60 3.95 -14.29
N VAL A 17 16.91 5.08 -14.14
CA VAL A 17 15.46 5.16 -14.18
C VAL A 17 15.13 6.14 -15.28
N ASP A 18 14.43 5.66 -16.31
CA ASP A 18 13.99 6.52 -17.41
C ASP A 18 12.96 7.53 -16.89
N PHE A 19 13.02 8.77 -17.38
CA PHE A 19 12.02 9.77 -17.06
C PHE A 19 11.85 10.80 -18.17
N CYS A 20 10.72 11.49 -18.20
CA CYS A 20 10.50 12.64 -19.07
C CYS A 20 11.15 13.89 -18.48
N ASP A 21 12.24 14.33 -19.09
CA ASP A 21 13.01 15.54 -18.75
C ASP A 21 12.22 16.85 -18.83
N HIS A 22 11.13 16.88 -19.61
CA HIS A 22 10.20 18.02 -19.68
C HIS A 22 9.19 18.04 -18.53
N CYS A 23 8.97 16.90 -17.85
CA CYS A 23 7.95 16.75 -16.81
C CYS A 23 8.54 16.60 -15.40
N VAL A 24 9.79 16.16 -15.28
CA VAL A 24 10.43 15.77 -14.03
C VAL A 24 11.86 16.27 -14.00
N ASP A 25 12.23 16.95 -12.92
CA ASP A 25 13.63 17.28 -12.63
C ASP A 25 14.42 15.99 -12.31
N ALA A 26 15.58 15.81 -12.94
CA ALA A 26 16.50 14.71 -12.68
C ALA A 26 16.86 14.57 -11.19
N ALA A 27 16.90 15.68 -10.44
CA ALA A 27 17.13 15.66 -8.99
C ALA A 27 16.05 14.89 -8.21
N ASN A 28 14.81 14.81 -8.74
CA ASN A 28 13.73 14.02 -8.14
C ASN A 28 13.83 12.52 -8.44
N VAL A 29 14.58 12.13 -9.47
CA VAL A 29 14.75 10.73 -9.88
C VAL A 29 16.05 10.12 -9.33
N THR A 30 17.08 10.96 -9.14
CA THR A 30 18.39 10.58 -8.62
C THR A 30 18.35 9.70 -7.34
N PRO A 31 17.45 9.93 -6.37
CA PRO A 31 17.37 9.07 -5.19
C PRO A 31 17.10 7.59 -5.52
N PHE A 32 16.36 7.29 -6.59
CA PHE A 32 15.98 5.90 -6.91
C PHE A 32 17.15 5.01 -7.34
N THR A 33 18.25 5.62 -7.80
CA THR A 33 19.48 4.88 -8.18
C THR A 33 20.56 4.98 -7.10
N THR A 34 20.53 6.01 -6.26
CA THR A 34 21.61 6.31 -5.30
C THR A 34 21.29 5.92 -3.86
N VAL A 35 20.02 5.91 -3.46
CA VAL A 35 19.57 5.60 -2.10
C VAL A 35 19.11 4.13 -2.02
N PRO A 36 19.48 3.38 -0.96
CA PRO A 36 18.90 2.06 -0.74
C PRO A 36 17.37 2.13 -0.64
N LEU A 37 16.65 1.18 -1.26
CA LEU A 37 15.19 1.16 -1.32
C LEU A 37 14.51 1.43 0.04
N ARG A 38 14.99 0.77 1.09
CA ARG A 38 14.48 0.91 2.48
C ARG A 38 14.68 2.29 3.09
N HIS A 39 15.58 3.09 2.54
CA HIS A 39 15.90 4.42 3.04
C HIS A 39 15.24 5.54 2.23
N LEU A 40 14.48 5.20 1.17
CA LEU A 40 13.69 6.19 0.45
C LEU A 40 12.61 6.76 1.36
N THR A 41 12.52 8.08 1.45
CA THR A 41 11.50 8.75 2.29
C THR A 41 10.14 8.78 1.59
N SER A 42 9.07 9.03 2.35
CA SER A 42 7.73 9.26 1.78
C SER A 42 7.70 10.42 0.77
N ASP A 43 8.45 11.50 0.99
CA ASP A 43 8.60 12.59 0.02
C ASP A 43 9.24 12.12 -1.31
N GLN A 44 10.32 11.33 -1.22
CA GLN A 44 10.99 10.79 -2.40
C GLN A 44 10.09 9.83 -3.18
N VAL A 45 9.36 8.96 -2.47
CA VAL A 45 8.39 8.03 -3.09
C VAL A 45 7.18 8.81 -3.64
N GLY A 46 6.70 9.84 -2.94
CA GLY A 46 5.60 10.69 -3.39
C GLY A 46 5.90 11.47 -4.67
N LYS A 47 7.18 11.76 -4.96
CA LYS A 47 7.58 12.38 -6.23
C LYS A 47 7.37 11.45 -7.44
N PHE A 48 7.45 10.14 -7.23
CA PHE A 48 7.06 9.17 -8.26
C PHE A 48 5.56 9.24 -8.56
N TRP A 49 4.72 9.47 -7.53
CA TRP A 49 3.26 9.55 -7.66
C TRP A 49 2.78 10.70 -8.55
N LEU A 50 3.31 11.92 -8.38
CA LEU A 50 2.86 13.10 -9.14
C LEU A 50 3.03 12.97 -10.67
N LYS A 51 3.78 11.97 -11.13
CA LYS A 51 4.30 11.83 -12.49
C LYS A 51 4.28 10.38 -12.98
N SER A 52 3.43 9.54 -12.38
CA SER A 52 3.28 8.13 -12.75
C SER A 52 2.93 7.99 -14.25
N GLY A 53 3.75 7.25 -15.00
CA GLY A 53 3.67 7.20 -16.47
C GLY A 53 4.75 8.02 -17.18
N THR A 54 5.53 8.81 -16.44
CA THR A 54 6.69 9.55 -16.95
C THR A 54 7.99 9.26 -16.18
N ILE A 55 7.96 8.32 -15.23
CA ILE A 55 9.13 7.85 -14.46
C ILE A 55 9.08 6.33 -14.40
N GLY A 56 10.15 5.68 -14.86
CA GLY A 56 10.35 4.24 -14.86
C GLY A 56 9.36 3.45 -15.72
N ASP A 57 9.57 2.14 -15.74
CA ASP A 57 8.73 1.14 -16.38
C ASP A 57 8.01 0.28 -15.33
N GLU A 58 7.31 -0.76 -15.78
CA GLU A 58 6.61 -1.71 -14.91
C GLU A 58 7.55 -2.41 -13.90
N MET A 59 8.78 -2.70 -14.31
CA MET A 59 9.79 -3.30 -13.44
C MET A 59 10.22 -2.34 -12.33
N PHE A 60 10.33 -1.05 -12.64
CA PHE A 60 10.62 -0.02 -11.66
C PHE A 60 9.48 0.15 -10.63
N VAL A 61 8.22 0.13 -11.08
CA VAL A 61 7.05 0.14 -10.18
C VAL A 61 7.13 -1.04 -9.21
N ARG A 62 7.40 -2.22 -9.74
CA ARG A 62 7.50 -3.45 -8.96
C ARG A 62 8.66 -3.42 -7.95
N TYR A 63 9.80 -2.84 -8.34
CA TYR A 63 10.93 -2.57 -7.43
C TYR A 63 10.55 -1.65 -6.27
N LEU A 64 9.76 -0.61 -6.52
CA LEU A 64 9.35 0.35 -5.48
C LEU A 64 8.26 -0.18 -4.54
N LEU A 65 7.46 -1.13 -4.99
CA LEU A 65 6.26 -1.59 -4.29
C LEU A 65 6.44 -1.98 -2.81
N PRO A 66 7.47 -2.77 -2.40
CA PRO A 66 7.64 -3.10 -0.98
C PRO A 66 7.89 -1.86 -0.11
N ARG A 67 8.54 -0.81 -0.64
CA ARG A 67 8.74 0.44 0.11
C ARG A 67 7.45 1.25 0.21
N VAL A 68 6.64 1.29 -0.85
CA VAL A 68 5.32 1.94 -0.83
C VAL A 68 4.43 1.29 0.25
N MET A 69 4.34 -0.03 0.26
CA MET A 69 3.54 -0.78 1.24
C MET A 69 4.05 -0.58 2.67
N GLU A 70 5.37 -0.57 2.87
CA GLU A 70 5.96 -0.27 4.19
C GLU A 70 5.61 1.14 4.68
N LEU A 71 5.73 2.15 3.81
CA LEU A 71 5.41 3.54 4.17
C LEU A 71 3.93 3.73 4.51
N ILE A 72 3.03 3.04 3.80
CA ILE A 72 1.60 3.03 4.15
C ILE A 72 1.36 2.37 5.51
N ALA A 73 2.01 1.23 5.77
CA ALA A 73 1.88 0.56 7.07
C ALA A 73 2.44 1.39 8.24
N LEU A 74 3.44 2.22 7.98
CA LEU A 74 4.00 3.17 8.96
C LEU A 74 3.14 4.45 9.12
N GLY A 75 2.13 4.65 8.27
CA GLY A 75 1.35 5.89 8.24
C GLY A 75 2.12 7.10 7.67
N GLU A 76 3.22 6.86 6.96
CA GLU A 76 4.01 7.90 6.28
C GLU A 76 3.48 8.21 4.86
N LEU A 77 2.69 7.30 4.29
CA LEU A 77 1.93 7.50 3.06
C LEU A 77 0.46 7.15 3.29
N GLU A 78 -0.43 7.92 2.66
CA GLU A 78 -1.86 7.63 2.65
C GLU A 78 -2.18 6.45 1.74
N ALA A 79 -3.08 5.57 2.18
CA ALA A 79 -3.60 4.46 1.40
C ALA A 79 -4.67 4.96 0.39
N ASP A 80 -4.23 5.72 -0.61
CA ASP A 80 -5.11 6.28 -1.65
C ASP A 80 -5.30 5.35 -2.86
N PHE A 81 -6.25 5.71 -3.73
CA PHE A 81 -6.59 4.95 -4.95
C PHE A 81 -5.35 4.64 -5.81
N PHE A 82 -4.40 5.56 -5.90
CA PHE A 82 -3.24 5.40 -6.77
C PHE A 82 -2.33 4.28 -6.28
N TRP A 83 -1.89 4.33 -5.02
CA TRP A 83 -0.99 3.32 -4.47
C TRP A 83 -1.67 1.95 -4.42
N LEU A 84 -2.96 1.93 -4.06
CA LEU A 84 -3.74 0.71 -3.96
C LEU A 84 -3.98 0.07 -5.34
N ARG A 85 -4.14 0.87 -6.39
CA ARG A 85 -4.18 0.37 -7.77
C ARG A 85 -2.86 -0.33 -8.15
N LEU A 86 -1.71 0.24 -7.83
CA LEU A 86 -0.41 -0.39 -8.13
C LEU A 86 -0.23 -1.72 -7.39
N VAL A 87 -0.64 -1.78 -6.12
CA VAL A 87 -0.60 -3.03 -5.36
C VAL A 87 -1.57 -4.07 -5.94
N ALA A 88 -2.75 -3.66 -6.39
CA ALA A 88 -3.72 -4.55 -7.03
C ALA A 88 -3.22 -5.08 -8.38
N GLU A 89 -2.63 -4.22 -9.22
CA GLU A 89 -2.02 -4.63 -10.50
C GLU A 89 -0.89 -5.64 -10.27
N ALA A 90 0.00 -5.35 -9.31
CA ALA A 90 1.08 -6.26 -8.95
C ALA A 90 0.58 -7.59 -8.38
N TYR A 91 -0.56 -7.60 -7.68
CA TYR A 91 -1.21 -8.81 -7.21
C TYR A 91 -1.77 -9.65 -8.37
N GLU A 92 -2.47 -9.01 -9.32
CA GLU A 92 -3.09 -9.68 -10.46
C GLU A 92 -2.07 -10.32 -11.40
N GLN A 93 -0.95 -9.62 -11.62
CA GLN A 93 0.15 -10.09 -12.47
C GLN A 93 1.16 -10.97 -11.72
N GLY A 94 1.11 -10.95 -10.38
CA GLY A 94 2.10 -11.57 -9.53
C GLY A 94 1.99 -13.09 -9.47
N ASP A 95 3.08 -13.73 -9.10
CA ASP A 95 3.10 -15.18 -8.85
C ASP A 95 2.37 -15.53 -7.53
N PRO A 96 2.11 -16.81 -7.24
CA PRO A 96 1.41 -17.19 -6.01
C PRO A 96 2.11 -16.75 -4.71
N ARG A 97 3.43 -16.56 -4.71
CA ARG A 97 4.18 -16.10 -3.53
C ARG A 97 3.95 -14.62 -3.28
N GLU A 98 3.95 -13.82 -4.34
CA GLU A 98 3.66 -12.39 -4.27
C GLU A 98 2.21 -12.14 -3.88
N GLN A 99 1.27 -12.88 -4.48
CA GLN A 99 -0.14 -12.83 -4.12
C GLN A 99 -0.36 -13.14 -2.64
N ALA A 100 0.31 -14.18 -2.12
CA ALA A 100 0.25 -14.51 -0.71
C ALA A 100 0.80 -13.38 0.17
N ALA A 101 1.96 -12.81 -0.17
CA ALA A 101 2.58 -11.75 0.60
C ALA A 101 1.73 -10.46 0.63
N VAL A 102 1.07 -10.12 -0.48
CA VAL A 102 0.14 -8.97 -0.55
C VAL A 102 -1.10 -9.20 0.32
N ARG A 103 -1.68 -10.40 0.32
CA ARG A 103 -2.81 -10.73 1.22
C ARG A 103 -2.38 -10.64 2.69
N GLU A 104 -1.22 -11.21 3.04
CA GLU A 104 -0.66 -11.12 4.39
C GLU A 104 -0.43 -9.66 4.81
N TYR A 105 0.04 -8.81 3.89
CA TYR A 105 0.20 -7.37 4.14
C TYR A 105 -1.12 -6.70 4.49
N PHE A 106 -2.18 -6.91 3.70
CA PHE A 106 -3.48 -6.28 3.96
C PHE A 106 -4.12 -6.79 5.26
N LEU A 107 -4.00 -8.09 5.56
CA LEU A 107 -4.50 -8.64 6.83
C LEU A 107 -3.75 -8.09 8.05
N ALA A 108 -2.46 -7.77 7.89
CA ALA A 108 -1.64 -7.19 8.96
C ALA A 108 -1.72 -5.66 9.05
N THR A 109 -2.31 -4.99 8.05
CA THR A 109 -2.31 -3.53 7.93
C THR A 109 -3.74 -3.01 7.73
N PRO A 110 -4.57 -2.94 8.79
CA PRO A 110 -5.98 -2.59 8.67
C PRO A 110 -6.25 -1.24 7.98
N VAL A 111 -5.38 -0.24 8.16
CA VAL A 111 -5.47 1.05 7.46
C VAL A 111 -5.37 0.90 5.95
N ALA A 112 -4.43 0.08 5.47
CA ALA A 112 -4.26 -0.20 4.04
C ALA A 112 -5.43 -1.01 3.49
N LEU A 113 -5.93 -1.98 4.28
CA LEU A 113 -7.08 -2.79 3.89
C LEU A 113 -8.37 -1.95 3.82
N ALA A 114 -8.60 -1.05 4.78
CA ALA A 114 -9.72 -0.13 4.76
C ALA A 114 -9.61 0.83 3.56
N GLY A 115 -8.41 1.33 3.28
CA GLY A 115 -8.11 2.08 2.06
C GLY A 115 -8.47 1.29 0.81
N LEU A 116 -8.06 0.03 0.70
CA LEU A 116 -8.37 -0.84 -0.44
C LEU A 116 -9.88 -1.06 -0.62
N VAL A 117 -10.64 -1.20 0.46
CA VAL A 117 -12.10 -1.35 0.37
C VAL A 117 -12.77 -0.07 -0.11
N ARG A 118 -12.30 1.11 0.33
CA ARG A 118 -12.90 2.41 0.01
C ARG A 118 -12.46 2.96 -1.35
N GLU A 119 -11.16 2.90 -1.61
CA GLU A 119 -10.46 3.55 -2.71
C GLU A 119 -9.85 2.54 -3.69
N GLY A 120 -10.00 1.23 -3.49
CA GLY A 120 -9.41 0.25 -4.40
C GLY A 120 -10.06 0.22 -5.79
N PRO A 121 -9.44 -0.50 -6.75
CA PRO A 121 -10.08 -0.82 -8.01
C PRO A 121 -11.45 -1.48 -7.80
N LYS A 122 -12.46 -1.09 -8.58
CA LYS A 122 -13.84 -1.56 -8.38
C LYS A 122 -14.04 -3.07 -8.60
N ALA A 123 -13.20 -3.67 -9.45
CA ALA A 123 -13.24 -5.07 -9.83
C ALA A 123 -11.82 -5.63 -9.86
N GLY A 124 -11.72 -6.93 -9.64
CA GLY A 124 -10.45 -7.65 -9.60
C GLY A 124 -10.43 -8.69 -8.48
N PRO A 125 -9.59 -9.73 -8.58
CA PRO A 125 -9.54 -10.80 -7.58
C PRO A 125 -9.18 -10.30 -6.18
N LEU A 126 -8.38 -9.23 -6.07
CA LEU A 126 -8.02 -8.65 -4.78
C LEU A 126 -9.21 -7.94 -4.11
N THR A 127 -10.01 -7.19 -4.90
CA THR A 127 -11.23 -6.53 -4.41
C THR A 127 -12.33 -7.55 -4.06
N GLU A 128 -12.44 -8.64 -4.81
CA GLU A 128 -13.33 -9.76 -4.47
C GLU A 128 -12.92 -10.42 -3.15
N TRP A 129 -11.61 -10.67 -2.97
CA TRP A 129 -11.05 -11.20 -1.73
C TRP A 129 -11.33 -10.30 -0.51
N CYS A 130 -11.36 -8.97 -0.68
CA CYS A 130 -11.69 -8.04 0.41
C CYS A 130 -13.11 -8.22 0.96
N ARG A 131 -14.02 -8.84 0.20
CA ARG A 131 -15.41 -9.07 0.60
C ARG A 131 -15.61 -10.43 1.29
N THR A 132 -14.55 -11.19 1.52
CA THR A 132 -14.63 -12.46 2.24
C THR A 132 -14.88 -12.24 3.73
N PRO A 133 -15.59 -13.16 4.42
CA PRO A 133 -15.85 -13.05 5.86
C PRO A 133 -14.59 -12.86 6.69
N GLU A 134 -13.50 -13.53 6.33
CA GLU A 134 -12.22 -13.46 7.04
C GLU A 134 -11.63 -12.05 6.98
N THR A 135 -11.65 -11.42 5.80
CA THR A 135 -11.10 -10.07 5.61
C THR A 135 -11.97 -9.01 6.28
N LEU A 136 -13.29 -9.16 6.20
CA LEU A 136 -14.23 -8.27 6.91
C LEU A 136 -14.04 -8.34 8.43
N ALA A 137 -13.81 -9.53 9.00
CA ALA A 137 -13.56 -9.70 10.43
C ALA A 137 -12.26 -8.99 10.90
N VAL A 138 -11.25 -8.83 10.04
CA VAL A 138 -10.06 -8.03 10.36
C VAL A 138 -10.43 -6.55 10.48
N LEU A 139 -11.21 -6.02 9.54
CA LEU A 139 -11.66 -4.63 9.56
C LEU A 139 -12.55 -4.35 10.77
N GLU A 140 -13.51 -5.23 11.07
CA GLU A 140 -14.35 -5.14 12.26
C GLU A 140 -13.51 -5.12 13.54
N ARG A 141 -12.50 -5.99 13.65
CA ARG A 141 -11.62 -6.02 14.82
C ARG A 141 -10.77 -4.76 14.94
N ALA A 142 -10.26 -4.24 13.83
CA ALA A 142 -9.47 -3.01 13.82
C ALA A 142 -10.34 -1.82 14.24
N ALA A 143 -11.56 -1.73 13.70
CA ALA A 143 -12.61 -0.80 14.11
C ALA A 143 -13.20 -1.08 15.51
N LEU A 144 -12.54 -1.90 16.34
CA LEU A 144 -12.85 -1.99 17.77
C LEU A 144 -11.66 -1.63 18.65
N ASN A 145 -10.43 -1.76 18.12
CA ASN A 145 -9.21 -1.72 18.92
C ASN A 145 -8.24 -0.62 18.49
N GLN A 146 -8.50 0.06 17.38
CA GLN A 146 -7.68 1.17 16.89
C GLN A 146 -8.49 2.46 16.99
N PRO A 147 -7.88 3.57 17.42
CA PRO A 147 -8.54 4.88 17.33
C PRO A 147 -8.92 5.10 15.87
N ASP A 148 -10.14 5.61 15.64
CA ASP A 148 -10.57 5.99 14.30
C ASP A 148 -9.47 6.87 13.66
N PRO A 149 -9.06 6.61 12.41
CA PRO A 149 -8.01 7.39 11.76
C PRO A 149 -8.32 8.90 11.69
N SER A 150 -9.58 9.31 11.82
CA SER A 150 -9.99 10.72 11.94
C SER A 150 -9.92 11.29 13.38
N GLY A 151 -9.66 10.44 14.38
CA GLY A 151 -9.74 10.77 15.80
C GLY A 151 -11.16 10.83 16.36
N ALA A 152 -12.19 10.69 15.53
CA ALA A 152 -13.59 10.63 15.93
C ALA A 152 -14.09 9.19 15.82
N LEU A 153 -14.49 8.55 16.92
CA LEU A 153 -15.14 7.24 16.87
C LEU A 153 -16.32 7.30 15.89
N SER A 154 -16.31 6.47 14.84
CA SER A 154 -17.50 6.32 14.00
C SER A 154 -18.71 5.89 14.84
N ASP A 155 -19.93 6.26 14.43
CA ASP A 155 -21.16 5.92 15.17
C ASP A 155 -21.28 4.41 15.43
N ALA A 156 -20.84 3.59 14.48
CA ALA A 156 -20.80 2.13 14.61
C ALA A 156 -19.82 1.65 15.71
N HIS A 157 -18.67 2.32 15.86
CA HIS A 157 -17.68 2.05 16.89
C HIS A 157 -18.21 2.45 18.28
N ALA A 158 -18.92 3.59 18.36
CA ALA A 158 -19.57 4.04 19.59
C ALA A 158 -20.71 3.11 20.05
N GLU A 159 -21.52 2.60 19.12
CA GLU A 159 -22.58 1.63 19.41
C GLU A 159 -22.02 0.29 19.92
N LEU A 160 -20.91 -0.18 19.34
CA LEU A 160 -20.23 -1.41 19.77
C LEU A 160 -19.56 -1.29 21.15
N GLU A 161 -18.90 -0.17 21.44
CA GLU A 161 -18.36 0.09 22.78
C GLU A 161 -19.45 0.18 23.85
N ALA A 162 -20.59 0.80 23.53
CA ALA A 162 -21.75 0.85 24.42
C ALA A 162 -22.32 -0.55 24.70
N HIS A 163 -22.29 -1.45 23.70
CA HIS A 163 -22.75 -2.84 23.85
C HIS A 163 -21.77 -3.71 24.66
N LEU A 164 -20.47 -3.43 24.59
CA LEU A 164 -19.44 -4.13 25.38
C LEU A 164 -19.36 -3.63 26.82
N SER A 165 -19.61 -2.34 27.06
CA SER A 165 -19.59 -1.72 28.40
C SER A 165 -20.85 -2.01 29.24
N SER A 166 -21.84 -2.67 28.66
CA SER A 166 -23.11 -3.05 29.30
C SER A 166 -23.20 -4.54 29.67
N LYS A 167 -22.10 -5.29 29.55
CA LYS A 167 -21.92 -6.65 30.07
C LYS A 167 -21.00 -6.65 31.28
#